data_AF-A0A0R3Q6Y8-F1
#
_entry.id   AF-A0A0R3Q6Y8-F1
#
_cell.length_a   1.000
_cell.length_b   1.000
_cell.length_c   1.000
_cell.angle_alpha   90.00
_cell.angle_beta   90.00
_cell.angle_gamma   90.00
#
_symmetry.space_group_name_H-M   'P 1'
#
loop_
_entity.id
_entity.type
_entity.pdbx_description
1 polymer ?
#
loop_
_entity_poly.entity_id
_entity_poly.type
_entity_poly.pdbx_seq_one_letter_code
_entity_poly.pdbx_strand_id
1 'polypeptide(L)'
;MRDKQQLSMLNIKKASVAELFSKFNVTLKEAWLNEVLEYLQLERADADIPTIIQLVYEQWLFSELSNSTRPKIRLPPFEKKTALDSDVVVQVRSINWLVD
;
A
#
# COMPACT_ATOMS: atom_id res chain seq x y z
N MET A 1 13.93 27.64 -6.41
CA MET A 1 12.63 27.48 -7.12
C MET A 1 12.42 26.06 -7.63
N ARG A 2 13.46 25.39 -8.18
CA ARG A 2 13.43 23.97 -8.58
C ARG A 2 13.03 23.00 -7.44
N ASP A 3 13.58 23.18 -6.24
CA ASP A 3 13.31 22.25 -5.12
C ASP A 3 11.84 22.28 -4.66
N LYS A 4 11.21 23.47 -4.69
CA LYS A 4 9.78 23.62 -4.37
C LYS A 4 8.87 22.92 -5.39
N GLN A 5 9.25 22.95 -6.67
CA GLN A 5 8.49 22.27 -7.73
C GLN A 5 8.62 20.75 -7.62
N GLN A 6 9.81 20.23 -7.32
CA GLN A 6 10.03 18.80 -7.10
C GLN A 6 9.24 18.29 -5.88
N LEU A 7 9.27 19.04 -4.77
CA LEU A 7 8.45 18.72 -3.59
C LEU A 7 6.95 18.68 -3.92
N SER A 8 6.48 19.63 -4.72
CA SER A 8 5.07 19.72 -5.12
C SER A 8 4.65 18.53 -5.99
N MET A 9 5.50 18.09 -6.91
CA MET A 9 5.21 16.95 -7.79
C MET A 9 5.22 15.62 -7.03
N LEU A 10 6.14 15.46 -6.06
CA LEU A 10 6.16 14.30 -5.17
C LEU A 10 4.88 14.21 -4.33
N ASN A 11 4.40 15.32 -3.78
CA ASN A 11 3.15 15.35 -3.03
C ASN A 11 1.94 14.95 -3.90
N ILE A 12 1.89 15.39 -5.15
CA ILE A 12 0.84 15.00 -6.11
C ILE A 12 0.90 13.49 -6.39
N LYS A 13 2.11 12.95 -6.66
CA LYS A 13 2.31 11.50 -6.87
C LYS A 13 1.84 10.70 -5.65
N LYS A 14 2.27 11.09 -4.45
CA LYS A 14 1.88 10.45 -3.18
C LYS A 14 0.37 10.48 -2.95
N ALA A 15 -0.28 11.62 -3.19
CA ALA A 15 -1.72 11.76 -3.07
C ALA A 15 -2.48 10.88 -4.09
N SER A 16 -2.01 10.83 -5.34
CA SER A 16 -2.61 10.01 -6.40
C SER A 16 -2.52 8.51 -6.09
N VAL A 17 -1.37 8.07 -5.56
CA VAL A 17 -1.20 6.70 -5.06
C VAL A 17 -2.17 6.42 -3.92
N ALA A 18 -2.21 7.27 -2.90
CA ALA A 18 -3.10 7.09 -1.75
C ALA A 18 -4.59 7.03 -2.17
N GLU A 19 -5.00 7.87 -3.13
CA GLU A 19 -6.34 7.87 -3.68
C GLU A 19 -6.68 6.52 -4.34
N LEU A 20 -5.81 5.99 -5.20
CA LEU A 20 -6.08 4.71 -5.84
C LEU A 20 -6.17 3.57 -4.81
N PHE A 21 -5.23 3.48 -3.87
CA PHE A 21 -5.24 2.43 -2.86
C PHE A 21 -6.48 2.49 -1.96
N SER A 22 -7.00 3.70 -1.70
CA SER A 22 -8.26 3.85 -0.96
C SER A 22 -9.46 3.19 -1.65
N LYS A 23 -9.47 3.16 -2.99
CA LYS A 23 -10.52 2.47 -3.79
C LYS A 23 -10.46 0.94 -3.63
N PHE A 24 -9.31 0.41 -3.22
CA PHE A 24 -9.12 -1.01 -2.88
C PHE A 24 -9.24 -1.30 -1.39
N ASN A 25 -9.80 -0.37 -0.60
CA ASN A 25 -9.88 -0.46 0.86
C ASN A 25 -8.51 -0.55 1.56
N VAL A 26 -7.43 -0.17 0.89
CA VAL A 26 -6.07 -0.17 1.45
C VAL A 26 -5.73 1.23 1.97
N THR A 27 -5.13 1.28 3.16
CA THR A 27 -4.53 2.50 3.68
C THR A 27 -3.06 2.25 3.91
N LEU A 28 -2.21 2.79 3.03
CA LEU A 28 -0.76 2.61 3.12
C LEU A 28 -0.19 3.30 4.36
N LYS A 29 0.87 2.72 4.91
CA LYS A 29 1.70 3.43 5.90
C LYS A 29 2.52 4.49 5.19
N GLU A 30 2.57 5.67 5.79
CA GLU A 30 3.26 6.80 5.19
C GLU A 30 4.77 6.59 5.07
N ALA A 31 5.40 6.03 6.10
CA ALA A 31 6.84 5.72 6.09
C ALA A 31 7.19 4.78 4.94
N TRP A 32 6.45 3.67 4.81
CA TRP A 32 6.64 2.71 3.72
C TRP A 32 6.46 3.35 2.34
N LEU A 33 5.42 4.16 2.14
CA LEU A 33 5.20 4.85 0.86
C LEU A 33 6.32 5.84 0.54
N ASN A 34 6.83 6.56 1.54
CA ASN A 34 7.96 7.47 1.35
C ASN A 34 9.22 6.70 0.92
N GLU A 35 9.55 5.59 1.59
CA GLU A 35 10.70 4.74 1.25
C GLU A 35 10.59 4.18 -0.18
N VAL A 36 9.42 3.68 -0.57
CA VAL A 36 9.19 3.19 -1.93
C VAL A 36 9.33 4.31 -2.95
N LEU A 37 8.76 5.49 -2.69
CA LEU A 37 8.88 6.61 -3.62
C LEU A 37 10.32 7.13 -3.73
N GLU A 38 11.09 7.13 -2.64
CA GLU A 38 12.52 7.47 -2.65
C GLU A 38 13.31 6.46 -3.49
N TYR A 39 13.08 5.16 -3.27
CA TYR A 39 13.67 4.08 -4.09
C TYR A 39 13.33 4.24 -5.58
N LEU A 40 12.05 4.48 -5.91
CA LEU A 40 11.61 4.65 -7.29
C LEU A 40 12.10 5.96 -7.92
N GLN A 41 12.32 7.01 -7.14
CA GLN A 41 12.88 8.27 -7.62
C GLN A 41 14.36 8.14 -8.01
N LEU A 42 15.12 7.34 -7.27
CA LEU A 42 16.52 7.03 -7.61
C LEU A 42 16.61 6.30 -8.97
N GLU A 43 15.62 5.47 -9.28
CA GLU A 43 15.58 4.68 -10.52
C GLU A 43 14.87 5.40 -11.69
N ARG A 44 13.88 6.27 -11.42
CA ARG A 44 12.96 6.85 -12.43
C ARG A 44 12.42 8.24 -12.06
N ALA A 45 13.32 9.20 -11.83
CA ALA A 45 12.98 10.57 -11.39
C ALA A 45 11.85 11.27 -12.19
N ASP A 46 11.69 10.95 -13.47
CA ASP A 46 10.70 11.58 -14.37
C ASP A 46 9.48 10.70 -14.73
N ALA A 47 9.27 9.58 -14.04
CA ALA A 47 8.09 8.74 -14.30
C ALA A 47 6.78 9.52 -14.08
N ASP A 48 5.82 9.31 -14.98
CA ASP A 48 4.47 9.88 -14.87
C ASP A 48 3.66 9.22 -13.74
N ILE A 49 2.54 9.83 -13.37
CA ILE A 49 1.72 9.37 -12.23
C ILE A 49 1.22 7.92 -12.43
N PRO A 50 0.68 7.52 -13.61
CA PRO A 50 0.27 6.14 -13.84
C PRO A 50 1.40 5.12 -13.65
N THR A 51 2.61 5.41 -14.16
CA THR A 51 3.77 4.52 -13.98
C THR A 51 4.15 4.42 -12.50
N ILE A 52 4.18 5.55 -11.77
CA ILE A 52 4.47 5.53 -10.33
C ILE A 52 3.44 4.71 -9.56
N ILE A 53 2.16 4.86 -9.89
CA ILE A 53 1.08 4.09 -9.29
C ILE A 53 1.29 2.59 -9.52
N GLN A 54 1.57 2.18 -10.76
CA GLN A 54 1.81 0.79 -11.09
C GLN A 54 3.02 0.23 -10.32
N LEU A 55 4.13 0.97 -10.29
CA LEU A 55 5.34 0.53 -9.59
C LEU A 55 5.13 0.42 -8.08
N VAL A 56 4.42 1.38 -7.46
CA VAL A 56 4.08 1.28 -6.03
C VAL A 56 3.14 0.10 -5.78
N TYR A 57 2.19 -0.16 -6.68
CA TYR A 57 1.31 -1.33 -6.59
C TYR A 57 2.11 -2.64 -6.64
N GLU A 58 3.06 -2.78 -7.57
CA GLU A 58 3.94 -3.94 -7.65
C GLU A 58 4.77 -4.10 -6.38
N GLN A 59 5.40 -3.03 -5.88
CA GLN A 59 6.15 -3.07 -4.61
C GLN A 59 5.25 -3.47 -3.42
N TRP A 60 4.02 -2.99 -3.39
CA TRP A 60 3.06 -3.34 -2.35
C TRP A 60 2.66 -4.82 -2.41
N LEU A 61 2.43 -5.37 -3.61
CA LEU A 61 2.01 -6.76 -3.81
C LEU A 61 3.05 -7.76 -3.28
N PHE A 62 4.34 -7.43 -3.37
CA PHE A 62 5.44 -8.24 -2.85
C PHE A 62 5.85 -7.88 -1.41
N SER A 63 5.20 -6.90 -0.79
CA SER A 63 5.47 -6.50 0.59
C SER A 63 4.60 -7.26 1.58
N GLU A 64 5.10 -7.44 2.81
CA GLU A 64 4.22 -7.86 3.90
C GLU A 64 3.22 -6.74 4.24
N LEU A 65 1.92 -7.06 4.32
CA LEU A 65 0.89 -6.10 4.71
C LEU A 65 1.13 -5.50 6.10
N SER A 66 1.73 -6.27 7.01
CA SER A 66 2.17 -5.81 8.33
C SER A 66 3.14 -4.63 8.26
N ASN A 67 3.89 -4.50 7.16
CA ASN A 67 4.87 -3.43 6.95
C ASN A 67 4.28 -2.31 6.10
N SER A 68 3.57 -2.63 5.02
CA SER A 68 3.12 -1.66 4.02
C SER A 68 1.78 -0.99 4.34
N THR A 69 0.91 -1.64 5.11
CA THR A 69 -0.51 -1.28 5.23
C THR A 69 -0.91 -1.05 6.69
N ARG A 70 -1.79 -0.07 6.92
CA ARG A 70 -2.40 0.17 8.23
C ARG A 70 -3.47 -0.89 8.50
N PRO A 71 -3.45 -1.58 9.65
CA PRO A 71 -4.45 -2.60 9.96
C PRO A 71 -5.83 -1.97 10.14
N LYS A 72 -6.83 -2.49 9.41
CA LYS A 72 -8.25 -2.13 9.57
C LYS A 72 -9.05 -3.18 10.34
N ILE A 73 -8.65 -4.45 10.25
CA ILE A 73 -9.29 -5.54 10.96
C ILE A 73 -8.81 -5.52 12.42
N ARG A 74 -9.75 -5.48 13.36
CA ARG A 74 -9.50 -5.78 14.77
C ARG A 74 -10.28 -7.03 15.10
N LEU A 75 -9.58 -8.15 15.32
CA LEU A 75 -10.22 -9.37 15.77
C LEU A 75 -10.49 -9.23 17.28
N PRO A 76 -11.76 -9.29 17.72
CA PRO A 76 -12.08 -9.24 19.13
C PRO A 76 -11.46 -10.45 19.84
N PRO A 77 -10.77 -10.25 20.97
CA PRO A 77 -10.23 -11.37 21.71
C PRO A 77 -11.41 -12.20 22.24
N PHE A 78 -11.33 -13.52 22.11
CA PHE A 78 -12.29 -14.50 22.65
C PHE A 78 -13.62 -14.70 21.89
N GLU A 79 -13.84 -14.08 20.73
CA GLU A 79 -15.01 -14.41 19.91
C GLU A 79 -14.80 -15.72 19.13
N LYS A 80 -15.80 -16.60 19.18
CA LYS A 80 -15.83 -17.84 18.39
C LYS A 80 -16.22 -17.62 16.93
N LYS A 81 -16.92 -16.51 16.64
CA LYS A 81 -17.38 -16.12 15.31
C LYS A 81 -17.39 -14.60 15.26
N THR A 82 -16.79 -14.07 14.20
CA THR A 82 -16.80 -12.64 13.89
C THR A 82 -17.25 -12.50 12.44
N ALA A 83 -18.08 -11.49 12.16
CA ALA A 83 -18.43 -11.09 10.80
C ALA A 83 -17.71 -9.79 10.46
N LEU A 84 -17.29 -9.65 9.21
CA LEU A 84 -16.74 -8.40 8.67
C LEU A 84 -17.90 -7.65 8.01
N ASP A 85 -18.06 -6.38 8.38
CA ASP A 85 -19.07 -5.46 7.84
C ASP A 85 -18.56 -4.63 6.65
N SER A 86 -17.28 -4.80 6.32
CA SER A 86 -16.57 -4.00 5.33
C SER A 86 -15.57 -4.84 4.55
N ASP A 87 -15.29 -4.41 3.33
CA ASP A 87 -14.29 -5.03 2.48
C ASP A 87 -12.90 -4.77 3.04
N VAL A 88 -12.13 -5.85 3.19
CA VAL A 88 -10.79 -5.81 3.77
C VAL A 88 -9.81 -6.60 2.93
N VAL A 89 -8.60 -6.08 2.81
CA VAL A 89 -7.49 -6.77 2.16
C VAL A 89 -6.78 -7.65 3.19
N VAL A 90 -6.53 -8.91 2.81
CA VAL A 90 -5.81 -9.89 3.62
C VAL A 90 -4.63 -10.46 2.84
N GLN A 91 -3.59 -10.87 3.57
CA GLN A 91 -2.46 -11.60 3.01
C GLN A 91 -2.51 -13.04 3.51
N VAL A 92 -2.59 -13.98 2.57
CA VAL A 92 -2.55 -15.41 2.88
C VAL A 92 -1.10 -15.77 3.25
N ARG A 93 -0.87 -16.16 4.51
CA ARG A 93 0.46 -16.52 5.02
C ARG A 93 0.82 -17.98 4.72
N SER A 94 -0.16 -18.88 4.79
CA SER A 94 0.00 -20.29 4.44
C SER A 94 -1.34 -20.87 4.04
N ILE A 95 -1.29 -21.91 3.20
CA ILE A 95 -2.43 -22.75 2.86
C ILE A 95 -2.04 -24.16 3.22
N ASN A 96 -2.74 -24.75 4.19
CA ASN A 96 -2.53 -26.14 4.56
C ASN A 96 -3.47 -26.99 3.70
N TRP A 97 -2.90 -27.78 2.79
CA TRP A 97 -3.65 -28.77 2.05
C TRP A 97 -3.78 -30.03 2.90
N LEU A 98 -5.01 -30.38 3.28
CA LEU A 98 -5.32 -31.71 3.76
C LEU A 98 -5.43 -32.59 2.52
N VAL A 99 -4.40 -33.37 2.25
CA VAL A 99 -4.43 -34.43 1.25
C VAL A 99 -4.84 -35.69 2.00
N ASP A 100 -6.04 -36.20 1.73
CA ASP A 100 -6.49 -37.54 2.16
C ASP A 100 -5.68 -38.64 1.45
#